data_AF-A0A3D1SP74-F1
#
_entry.id   AF-A0A3D1SP74-F1
#
_cell.length_a   1.000
_cell.length_b   1.000
_cell.length_c   1.000
_cell.angle_alpha   90.00
_cell.angle_beta   90.00
_cell.angle_gamma   90.00
#
_symmetry.space_group_name_H-M   'P 1'
#
loop_
_entity.id
_entity.type
_entity.pdbx_description
1 polymer ?
#
loop_
_entity_poly.entity_id
_entity_poly.type
_entity_poly.pdbx_seq_one_letter_code
_entity_poly.pdbx_strand_id
1 'polypeptide(L)' 'DENAQKALLAVEHSDLPYFILDLPDKLKSVVLLVFWEGRTEKDTASVLGITDRTVRNRLQDAYEILRNKLEPERELLHG' A
#
# COMPACT_ATOMS: atom_id res chain seq x y z
N ASP A 1 12.42 -24.86 -4.78
CA ASP A 1 11.01 -25.19 -5.03
C ASP A 1 10.41 -24.31 -6.10
N GLU A 2 9.65 -24.93 -6.99
CA GLU A 2 8.92 -24.30 -8.09
C GLU A 2 7.95 -23.20 -7.59
N ASN A 3 7.40 -23.38 -6.38
CA ASN A 3 6.61 -22.36 -5.68
C ASN A 3 7.43 -21.13 -5.24
N ALA A 4 8.67 -21.33 -4.79
CA ALA A 4 9.56 -20.22 -4.45
C ALA A 4 9.98 -19.45 -5.71
N GLN A 5 10.17 -20.15 -6.84
CA GLN A 5 10.44 -19.54 -8.15
C GLN A 5 9.23 -18.76 -8.69
N LYS A 6 8.00 -19.28 -8.56
CA LYS A 6 6.77 -18.55 -8.90
C LYS A 6 6.56 -17.30 -8.03
N ALA A 7 6.81 -17.40 -6.73
CA ALA A 7 6.71 -16.26 -5.82
C ALA A 7 7.73 -15.16 -6.17
N LEU A 8 8.96 -15.56 -6.55
CA LEU A 8 10.02 -14.63 -6.96
C LEU A 8 9.68 -13.89 -8.27
N LEU A 9 9.17 -14.60 -9.28
CA LEU A 9 8.74 -14.02 -10.56
C LEU A 9 7.52 -13.09 -10.42
N ALA A 10 6.60 -13.39 -9.49
CA ALA A 10 5.46 -12.53 -9.19
C ALA A 10 5.88 -11.21 -8.50
N VAL A 11 6.97 -11.22 -7.73
CA VAL A 11 7.55 -10.00 -7.12
C VAL A 11 8.21 -9.13 -8.18
N GLU A 12 8.91 -9.72 -9.16
CA GLU A 12 9.56 -9.02 -10.29
C GLU A 12 8.57 -8.23 -11.17
N HIS A 13 7.29 -8.63 -11.20
CA HIS A 13 6.22 -7.96 -11.94
C HIS A 13 5.16 -7.29 -11.06
N SER A 14 5.38 -7.19 -9.75
CA SER A 14 4.37 -6.55 -8.89
C SER A 14 4.36 -5.03 -9.14
N ASP A 15 3.32 -4.52 -9.80
CA ASP A 15 3.05 -3.09 -9.97
C ASP A 15 2.74 -2.38 -8.63
N LEU A 16 2.83 -3.10 -7.51
CA LEU A 16 2.50 -2.60 -6.19
C LEU A 16 3.30 -1.33 -5.81
N PRO A 17 4.64 -1.26 -5.97
CA PRO A 17 5.37 -0.02 -5.68
C PRO A 17 4.90 1.13 -6.56
N TYR A 18 4.56 0.88 -7.82
CA TYR A 18 4.02 1.89 -8.73
C TYR A 18 2.66 2.41 -8.24
N PHE A 19 1.75 1.51 -7.84
CA PHE A 19 0.46 1.91 -7.28
C PHE A 19 0.57 2.70 -5.98
N ILE A 20 1.54 2.38 -5.11
CA ILE A 20 1.83 3.18 -3.91
C ILE A 20 2.34 4.57 -4.29
N LEU A 21 3.25 4.68 -5.27
CA LEU A 21 3.81 5.97 -5.70
C LEU A 21 2.76 6.88 -6.37
N ASP A 22 1.76 6.29 -7.01
CA ASP A 22 0.63 6.97 -7.65
C ASP A 22 -0.49 7.38 -6.67
N LEU A 23 -0.41 7.01 -5.39
CA LEU A 23 -1.36 7.50 -4.39
C LEU A 23 -1.23 9.03 -4.20
N PRO A 24 -2.34 9.73 -3.88
CA PRO A 24 -2.28 11.12 -3.44
C PRO A 24 -1.27 11.31 -2.31
N ASP A 25 -0.48 12.38 -2.34
CA ASP A 25 0.67 12.56 -1.44
C ASP A 25 0.34 12.39 0.05
N LYS A 26 -0.85 12.87 0.45
CA LYS A 26 -1.34 12.73 1.83
C LYS A 26 -1.53 11.28 2.26
N LEU A 27 -1.92 10.40 1.34
CA LEU A 27 -2.14 8.97 1.58
C LEU A 27 -0.83 8.20 1.45
N LYS A 28 -0.07 8.45 0.37
CA LYS A 28 1.26 7.88 0.12
C LYS A 28 2.20 8.02 1.31
N SER A 29 2.27 9.23 1.88
CA SER A 29 3.14 9.51 3.03
C SER A 29 2.82 8.62 4.23
N VAL A 30 1.52 8.38 4.50
CA VAL A 30 1.09 7.54 5.63
C VAL A 30 1.41 6.07 5.37
N VAL A 31 1.21 5.59 4.14
CA VAL A 31 1.55 4.21 3.74
C VAL A 31 3.05 3.95 3.88
N LEU A 32 3.89 4.85 3.36
CA LEU A 32 5.35 4.69 3.41
C LEU A 32 5.88 4.68 4.86
N LEU A 33 5.38 5.58 5.71
CA LEU A 33 5.80 5.64 7.11
C LEU A 33 5.40 4.39 7.90
N VAL A 34 4.19 3.88 7.68
CA VAL A 34 3.69 2.71 8.43
C VAL A 34 4.31 1.41 7.91
N PHE A 35 4.29 1.17 6.60
CA PHE A 35 4.67 -0.14 6.05
C PHE A 35 6.13 -0.23 5.63
N TRP A 36 6.74 0.87 5.19
CA TRP A 36 8.14 0.87 4.74
C TRP A 36 9.11 1.24 5.86
N GLU A 37 8.76 2.22 6.69
CA GLU A 37 9.57 2.61 7.85
C GLU A 37 9.17 1.89 9.16
N GLY A 38 8.08 1.11 9.14
CA GLY A 38 7.63 0.35 10.31
C GLY A 38 7.12 1.20 11.47
N ARG A 39 6.68 2.44 11.21
CA ARG A 39 6.21 3.35 12.27
C ARG A 39 4.81 2.97 12.76
N THR A 40 4.57 3.25 14.03
CA THR A 40 3.21 3.17 14.57
C THR A 40 2.33 4.31 14.02
N GLU A 41 1.00 4.16 14.11
CA GLU A 41 0.08 5.25 13.74
C GLU A 41 0.34 6.53 14.53
N LYS A 42 0.68 6.39 15.82
CA LYS A 42 0.98 7.50 16.73
C LYS A 42 2.28 8.23 16.34
N ASP A 43 3.32 7.48 16.00
CA ASP A 43 4.58 8.07 15.53
C ASP A 43 4.38 8.75 14.17
N THR A 44 3.63 8.11 13.28
CA THR A 44 3.27 8.65 11.95
C THR A 44 2.47 9.95 12.08
N ALA A 45 1.49 10.00 12.99
CA ALA A 45 0.71 11.19 13.30
C ALA A 45 1.62 12.34 13.78
N SER A 46 2.57 12.02 14.66
CA SER A 46 3.56 12.98 15.17
C SER A 46 4.48 13.51 14.06
N VAL A 47 4.99 12.63 13.18
CA VAL A 47 5.86 13.00 12.05
C VAL A 47 5.13 13.92 11.06
N LEU A 48 3.86 13.63 10.78
CA LEU A 48 3.07 14.36 9.79
C LEU A 48 2.31 15.57 10.34
N GLY A 49 2.36 15.81 11.66
CA GLY A 49 1.62 16.90 12.31
C GLY A 49 0.10 16.77 12.20
N ILE A 50 -0.42 15.54 12.27
CA ILE A 50 -1.87 15.23 12.19
C ILE A 50 -2.29 14.37 13.38
N THR A 51 -3.59 14.02 13.47
CA THR A 51 -4.10 13.13 14.52
C THR A 51 -4.00 11.65 14.12
N ASP A 52 -3.90 10.76 15.10
CA ASP A 52 -3.97 9.30 14.90
C ASP A 52 -5.25 8.89 14.13
N ARG A 53 -6.37 9.57 14.39
CA ARG A 53 -7.61 9.37 13.64
C ARG A 53 -7.44 9.71 12.15
N THR A 54 -6.73 10.79 11.84
CA THR A 54 -6.46 11.19 10.45
C THR A 54 -5.53 10.18 9.76
N VAL A 55 -4.55 9.63 10.49
CA VAL A 55 -3.69 8.54 9.99
C VAL A 55 -4.54 7.33 9.60
N ARG A 56 -5.40 6.84 10.50
CA ARG A 56 -6.29 5.70 10.21
C ARG A 56 -7.22 5.94 9.02
N ASN A 57 -7.85 7.11 8.97
CA ASN A 57 -8.71 7.47 7.84
C ASN A 57 -7.93 7.44 6.52
N ARG A 58 -6.72 8.00 6.48
CA ARG A 58 -5.88 7.99 5.28
C ARG A 58 -5.39 6.60 4.91
N LEU A 59 -5.11 5.73 5.89
CA LEU A 59 -4.80 4.33 5.61
C LEU A 59 -6.00 3.64 4.97
N GLN A 60 -7.21 3.84 5.51
CA GLN A 60 -8.44 3.29 4.95
C GLN A 60 -8.67 3.79 3.51
N ASP A 61 -8.55 5.09 3.26
CA ASP A 61 -8.70 5.68 1.93
C ASP A 61 -7.66 5.09 0.94
N ALA A 62 -6.41 4.91 1.40
CA ALA A 62 -5.35 4.30 0.59
C ALA A 62 -5.69 2.85 0.25
N TYR A 63 -6.18 2.07 1.21
CA TYR A 63 -6.59 0.68 1.00
C TYR A 63 -7.71 0.57 -0.03
N GLU A 64 -8.70 1.45 0.01
CA GLU A 64 -9.81 1.47 -0.96
C GLU A 64 -9.31 1.77 -2.38
N ILE A 65 -8.42 2.76 -2.54
CA ILE A 65 -7.84 3.09 -3.85
C ILE A 65 -7.02 1.92 -4.40
N LEU A 66 -6.15 1.33 -3.57
CA LEU A 66 -5.30 0.20 -3.99
C LEU A 66 -6.13 -1.03 -4.31
N ARG A 67 -7.15 -1.33 -3.49
CA ARG A 67 -8.07 -2.45 -3.74
C ARG A 67 -8.77 -2.29 -5.09
N ASN A 68 -9.31 -1.11 -5.39
CA ASN A 68 -10.00 -0.84 -6.66
C ASN A 68 -9.07 -0.94 -7.87
N LYS A 69 -7.76 -0.66 -7.71
CA LYS A 69 -6.77 -0.81 -8.77
C LYS A 69 -6.39 -2.28 -9.01
N LEU A 70 -6.38 -3.10 -7.96
CA LEU A 70 -5.94 -4.50 -8.00
C LEU A 70 -7.06 -5.51 -8.25
N GLU A 71 -8.32 -5.17 -7.98
CA GLU A 71 -9.47 -6.05 -8.28
C GLU A 71 -9.59 -6.42 -9.78
N PRO A 72 -9.43 -5.51 -10.74
CA PRO A 72 -9.45 -5.85 -12.17
C PRO A 72 -8.38 -6.86 -12.57
N GLU A 73 -7.21 -6.81 -11.92
CA GLU A 73 -6.08 -7.71 -12.18
C GLU A 73 -6.33 -9.13 -11.67
N ARG A 74 -7.04 -9.26 -10.53
CA ARG A 74 -7.45 -10.57 -9.99
C ARG A 74 -8.48 -11.28 -10.87
N GLU A 75 -9.40 -10.55 -11.50
CA GLU A 75 -10.40 -11.13 -12.40
C GLU A 75 -9.79 -11.58 -13.73
N LEU A 76 -8.77 -10.89 -14.23
CA LEU A 76 -8.00 -11.26 -15.43
C LEU A 76 -7.09 -12.49 -15.23
N LEU A 77 -6.60 -12.73 -14.01
CA LEU A 77 -5.73 -13.87 -13.69
C LEU A 77 -6.50 -15.16 -13.34
N HIS A 78 -7.81 -15.07 -13.13
CA HIS A 78 -8.68 -16.19 -12.74
C HIS A 78 -9.80 -16.49 -13.75
N GLY A 79 -9.83 -15.78 -14.89
CA GLY A 79 -10.75 -15.98 -16.01
C GLY A 79 -10.18 -16.86 -17.12
#